data_AF-A0A4S8ZDG3-F1
#
_entry.id   AF-A0A4S8ZDG3-F1
#
_cell.length_a   1.000
_cell.length_b   1.000
_cell.length_c   1.000
_cell.angle_alpha   90.00
_cell.angle_beta   90.00
_cell.angle_gamma   90.00
#
_symmetry.space_group_name_H-M   'P 1'
#
loop_
_entity.id
_entity.type
_entity.pdbx_description
1 polymer ?
#
loop_
_entity_poly.entity_id
_entity_poly.type
_entity_poly.pdbx_seq_one_letter_code
_entity_poly.pdbx_strand_id
1 'polypeptide(L)' 'MSNNTIKPLILHAHATGPNPYKVAAVLEALDLPYNVRLWTFASDSHGVKGPEFLAINPNGRVPALQDPNTNITS' A
#
# COMPACT_ATOMS: atom_id res chain seq x y z
N MET A 1 7.18 14.81 26.78
CA MET A 1 6.20 14.26 25.83
C MET A 1 6.88 13.12 25.11
N SER A 2 6.35 11.90 25.18
CA SER A 2 6.92 10.78 24.45
C SER A 2 6.72 11.02 22.95
N ASN A 3 7.81 11.27 22.23
CA ASN A 3 7.82 11.35 20.76
C ASN A 3 7.51 9.96 20.21
N ASN A 4 6.24 9.61 20.12
CA ASN A 4 5.82 8.37 19.48
C ASN A 4 5.81 8.62 17.98
N THR A 5 6.96 8.43 17.33
CA THR A 5 7.12 8.63 15.89
C THR A 5 6.30 7.58 15.16
N ILE A 6 5.14 7.98 14.62
CA ILE A 6 4.28 7.13 13.80
C ILE A 6 5.08 6.69 12.58
N LYS A 7 5.10 5.37 12.32
CA LYS A 7 5.73 4.82 11.12
C LYS A 7 4.86 5.12 9.90
N PRO A 8 5.42 5.52 8.76
CA PRO A 8 4.63 5.75 7.55
C PRO A 8 3.86 4.49 7.12
N LEU A 9 2.62 4.66 6.67
CA LEU A 9 1.83 3.61 6.03
C LEU A 9 2.48 3.15 4.71
N ILE A 10 2.11 1.97 4.21
CA ILE A 10 2.57 1.48 2.91
C ILE A 10 1.37 1.34 1.99
N LEU A 11 1.30 2.19 0.97
CA LEU A 11 0.32 2.10 -0.11
C LEU A 11 0.89 1.24 -1.24
N HIS A 12 0.40 0.02 -1.38
CA HIS A 12 0.69 -0.81 -2.53
C HIS A 12 -0.16 -0.37 -3.72
N ALA A 13 0.50 0.00 -4.82
CA ALA A 13 -0.12 0.66 -5.95
C ALA A 13 0.39 0.12 -7.30
N HIS A 14 -0.27 0.55 -8.37
CA HIS A 14 0.21 0.42 -9.74
C HIS A 14 0.07 1.78 -10.41
N ALA A 15 1.07 2.18 -11.20
CA ALA A 15 1.16 3.54 -11.77
C ALA A 15 0.00 3.92 -12.69
N THR A 16 -0.65 2.93 -13.32
CA THR A 16 -1.76 3.18 -14.27
C THR A 16 -3.16 3.04 -13.64
N GLY A 17 -3.26 2.56 -12.39
CA GLY A 17 -4.55 2.32 -11.74
C GLY A 17 -5.11 3.61 -11.15
N PRO A 18 -6.36 4.01 -11.41
CA PRO A 18 -6.93 5.24 -10.84
C PRO A 18 -7.28 5.08 -9.34
N ASN A 19 -7.50 3.85 -8.86
CA ASN A 19 -7.93 3.61 -7.48
C ASN A 19 -6.84 3.89 -6.42
N PRO A 20 -5.56 3.51 -6.60
CA PRO A 20 -4.50 3.93 -5.69
C PRO A 20 -4.37 5.44 -5.52
N TYR A 21 -4.56 6.23 -6.57
CA TYR A 21 -4.52 7.70 -6.46
C TYR A 21 -5.63 8.27 -5.56
N LYS A 22 -6.81 7.63 -5.53
CA LYS A 22 -7.89 8.03 -4.60
C LYS A 22 -7.48 7.83 -3.14
N VAL A 23 -6.79 6.73 -2.84
CA VAL A 23 -6.28 6.45 -1.48
C VAL A 23 -5.17 7.43 -1.13
N ALA A 24 -4.22 7.67 -2.04
CA ALA A 24 -3.18 8.67 -1.85
C ALA A 24 -3.78 10.05 -1.56
N ALA A 25 -4.77 10.50 -2.33
CA ALA A 25 -5.43 11.79 -2.10
C ALA A 25 -6.05 11.92 -0.69
N VAL A 26 -6.61 10.83 -0.14
CA VAL A 26 -7.13 10.83 1.24
C VAL A 26 -5.98 10.90 2.26
N LEU A 27 -4.88 10.17 2.04
CA LEU A 27 -3.72 10.21 2.93
C LEU A 27 -3.09 11.61 2.97
N GLU A 28 -2.94 12.25 1.81
CA GLU A 28 -2.48 13.65 1.70
C GLU A 28 -3.44 14.62 2.41
N ALA A 29 -4.75 14.47 2.19
CA ALA A 29 -5.75 15.35 2.82
C ALA A 29 -5.79 15.23 4.36
N LEU A 30 -5.33 14.11 4.91
CA LEU A 30 -5.26 13.84 6.34
C LEU A 30 -3.86 14.08 6.94
N ASP A 31 -2.88 14.52 6.13
CA ASP A 31 -1.48 14.69 6.53
C ASP A 31 -0.88 13.42 7.15
N LEU A 32 -1.27 12.25 6.63
CA LEU A 32 -0.77 10.96 7.11
C LEU A 32 0.50 10.58 6.35
N PRO A 33 1.61 10.25 7.04
CA PRO A 33 2.83 9.83 6.38
C PRO A 33 2.64 8.45 5.73
N TYR A 34 3.05 8.30 4.47
CA TYR A 34 3.01 7.03 3.76
C TYR A 34 4.11 6.91 2.71
N ASN A 35 4.43 5.67 2.34
CA ASN A 35 5.30 5.33 1.21
C ASN A 35 4.49 4.58 0.16
N VAL A 36 4.86 4.74 -1.12
CA VAL A 36 4.23 4.01 -2.22
C VAL A 36 5.13 2.85 -2.66
N ARG A 37 4.58 1.63 -2.72
CA ARG A 37 5.24 0.48 -3.34
C ARG A 37 4.52 0.13 -4.64
N LEU A 38 5.23 0.27 -5.76
CA LEU A 38 4.68 -0.02 -7.08
C LEU A 38 4.86 -1.50 -7.43
N TRP A 39 3.80 -2.09 -7.97
CA TRP A 39 3.75 -3.44 -8.52
C TRP A 39 3.50 -3.39 -10.02
N THR A 40 3.76 -4.48 -10.71
CA THR A 40 3.38 -4.70 -12.11
C THR A 40 2.08 -5.53 -12.21
N PHE A 41 1.43 -5.54 -13.37
CA PHE A 41 0.35 -6.49 -13.66
C PHE A 41 0.89 -7.81 -14.24
N ALA A 42 1.84 -8.40 -13.54
CA ALA A 42 2.42 -9.71 -13.86
C ALA A 42 2.13 -10.74 -12.76
N SER A 43 2.55 -11.97 -13.01
CA SER A 43 2.52 -13.09 -12.04
C SER A 43 3.92 -13.45 -11.50
N ASP A 44 4.94 -12.66 -11.84
CA ASP A 44 6.28 -12.79 -11.27
C ASP A 44 6.36 -12.20 -9.85
N SER A 45 7.52 -12.27 -9.21
CA SER A 45 7.75 -11.77 -7.84
C SER A 45 7.42 -10.28 -7.65
N HIS A 46 7.39 -9.49 -8.72
CA HIS A 46 7.12 -8.05 -8.70
C HIS A 46 5.71 -7.70 -9.16
N GLY A 47 4.89 -8.71 -9.48
CA GLY A 47 3.54 -8.55 -9.97
C GLY A 47 2.46 -8.73 -8.91
N VAL A 48 1.30 -8.12 -9.12
CA VAL A 48 0.13 -8.27 -8.24
C VAL A 48 -0.47 -9.68 -8.22
N LYS A 49 -0.05 -10.56 -9.13
CA LYS A 49 -0.39 -11.99 -9.12
C LYS A 49 0.78 -12.87 -8.66
N GLY A 50 1.89 -12.26 -8.25
CA GLY A 50 3.04 -12.94 -7.67
C GLY A 50 2.83 -13.35 -6.22
N PRO A 51 3.61 -14.32 -5.72
CA PRO A 51 3.48 -14.82 -4.35
C PRO A 51 3.73 -13.73 -3.29
N GLU A 52 4.66 -12.80 -3.53
CA GLU A 52 4.95 -11.71 -2.59
C GLU A 52 3.73 -10.80 -2.36
N PHE A 53 3.05 -10.41 -3.45
CA PHE A 53 1.88 -9.55 -3.32
C PHE A 53 0.64 -10.31 -2.85
N LEU A 54 0.47 -11.56 -3.27
CA LEU A 54 -0.67 -12.38 -2.84
C LEU A 54 -0.64 -12.67 -1.33
N ALA A 55 0.55 -12.72 -0.71
CA ALA A 55 0.68 -12.79 0.74
C ALA A 55 0.19 -11.52 1.46
N ILE A 56 0.16 -10.38 0.76
CA ILE A 56 -0.33 -9.09 1.28
C ILE A 56 -1.82 -8.94 0.99
N ASN A 57 -2.24 -9.18 -0.25
CA ASN A 57 -3.63 -9.13 -0.69
C ASN A 57 -3.95 -10.36 -1.56
N PRO A 58 -4.67 -11.36 -1.03
CA PRO A 58 -4.99 -12.58 -1.77
C PRO A 58 -5.87 -12.35 -3.00
N ASN A 59 -6.56 -11.20 -3.10
CA ASN A 59 -7.29 -10.83 -4.31
C ASN A 59 -6.37 -10.49 -5.49
N GLY A 60 -5.08 -10.20 -5.21
CA GLY A 60 -4.09 -9.79 -6.20
C GLY A 60 -4.53 -8.54 -6.97
N ARG A 61 -5.00 -7.52 -6.24
CA ARG A 61 -5.45 -6.23 -6.77
C ARG A 61 -4.86 -5.09 -5.95
N VAL A 62 -4.68 -3.94 -6.59
CA VAL A 62 -4.32 -2.69 -5.93
C VAL A 62 -5.50 -1.70 -5.97
N PRO A 63 -5.61 -0.76 -5.02
CA PRO A 63 -4.70 -0.55 -3.89
C PRO A 63 -4.82 -1.62 -2.80
N ALA A 64 -3.76 -1.74 -2.00
CA ALA A 64 -3.78 -2.35 -0.67
C ALA A 64 -2.99 -1.43 0.28
N LEU A 65 -3.45 -1.29 1.52
CA LEU A 65 -2.85 -0.40 2.52
C LEU A 65 -2.36 -1.23 3.72
N GLN A 66 -1.08 -1.14 4.02
CA GLN A 66 -0.46 -1.81 5.16
C GLN A 66 -0.07 -0.78 6.23
N ASP A 67 -0.49 -1.02 7.46
CA ASP A 67 -0.17 -0.21 8.63
C ASP A 67 0.86 -0.93 9.53
N PRO A 68 2.13 -0.50 9.54
CA PRO A 68 3.18 -1.08 10.38
C PRO A 68 3.07 -0.68 11.87
N ASN A 69 2.14 0.21 12.23
CA ASN A 69 1.88 0.58 13.61
C ASN A 69 0.91 -0.39 14.29
N THR A 70 -0.01 -1.00 13.53
CA THR A 70 -1.03 -1.94 14.03
C THR A 70 -0.90 -3.36 13.47
N ASN A 71 -0.01 -3.58 12.49
CA ASN A 71 0.11 -4.82 11.72
C ASN A 71 -1.17 -5.21 10.96
N ILE A 72 -1.99 -4.23 10.60
CA ILE A 72 -3.21 -4.42 9.80
C ILE A 72 -2.88 -4.20 8.32
N THR A 73 -3.44 -5.03 7.45
CA THR A 73 -3.42 -4.84 5.98
C THR A 73 -4.85 -4.95 5.45
N SER A 74 -5.23 -4.01 4.57
CA SER A 74 -6.56 -3.96 3.93
C SER A 74 -6.47 -3.74 2.43
#